data_AF-A0A6A5B3B1-F1
#
_entry.id   AF-A0A6A5B3B1-F1
#
_cell.length_a   1.000
_cell.length_b   1.000
_cell.length_c   1.000
_cell.angle_alpha   90.00
_cell.angle_beta   90.00
_cell.angle_gamma   90.00
#
_symmetry.space_group_name_H-M   'P 1'
#
loop_
_entity.id
_entity.type
_entity.pdbx_description
1 polymer ?
#
loop_
_entity_poly.entity_id
_entity_poly.type
_entity_poly.pdbx_seq_one_letter_code
_entity_poly.pdbx_strand_id
1 'polypeptide(L)'
;MPSHAAMKLNVHAPPFYPTLGWKTAITDDVIQAFNIPYSPAVVNADGFVILDQEFYTREVPDEELFDPAFYPFTQTDLRELEACDQMNELLADLELLDMQEELHRKLADKCHELKDNRRSQESTIWNILMKTSKDE
;
A
#
# COMPACT_ATOMS: atom_id res chain seq x y z
N MET A 1 34.59 -5.02 24.07
CA MET A 1 33.17 -4.98 23.66
C MET A 1 33.08 -5.68 22.31
N PRO A 2 32.40 -6.83 22.21
CA PRO A 2 32.36 -7.59 20.96
C PRO A 2 31.50 -6.82 19.94
N SER A 3 31.99 -6.74 18.71
CA SER A 3 31.31 -6.09 17.60
C SER A 3 30.09 -6.90 17.19
N HIS A 4 28.89 -6.32 17.27
CA HIS A 4 27.70 -6.86 16.62
C HIS A 4 27.89 -6.76 15.10
N ALA A 5 28.41 -7.84 14.51
CA ALA A 5 28.52 -7.97 13.07
C ALA A 5 27.11 -7.90 12.46
N ALA A 6 26.89 -6.92 11.58
CA ALA A 6 25.69 -6.82 10.77
C ALA A 6 25.45 -8.16 10.06
N MET A 7 24.31 -8.80 10.34
CA MET A 7 23.84 -9.99 9.65
C MET A 7 23.59 -9.64 8.17
N LYS A 8 24.61 -9.79 7.34
CA LYS A 8 24.50 -9.70 5.88
C LYS A 8 24.01 -11.04 5.36
N LEU A 9 22.91 -11.04 4.62
CA LEU A 9 22.42 -12.23 3.91
C LEU A 9 23.48 -12.67 2.90
N ASN A 10 24.04 -13.86 3.10
CA ASN A 10 25.05 -14.43 2.22
C ASN A 10 24.37 -15.10 1.02
N VAL A 11 24.49 -14.49 -0.17
CA VAL A 11 23.95 -15.03 -1.44
C VAL A 11 24.54 -16.39 -1.80
N HIS A 12 25.71 -16.73 -1.26
CA HIS A 12 26.36 -18.04 -1.43
C HIS A 12 26.19 -18.93 -0.20
N ALA A 13 25.22 -18.65 0.69
CA ALA A 13 24.93 -19.56 1.78
C ALA A 13 24.53 -20.94 1.21
N PRO A 14 25.03 -22.04 1.78
CA PRO A 14 24.54 -23.36 1.42
C PRO A 14 23.02 -23.42 1.68
N PRO A 15 22.27 -24.25 0.93
CA PRO A 15 20.85 -24.43 1.18
C PRO A 15 20.62 -24.83 2.64
N PHE A 16 19.77 -24.08 3.33
CA PHE A 16 19.37 -24.43 4.69
C PHE A 16 18.38 -25.60 4.61
N TYR A 17 18.84 -26.76 5.06
CA TYR A 17 17.95 -27.89 5.34
C TYR A 17 17.65 -27.86 6.83
N PRO A 18 16.43 -27.49 7.24
CA PRO A 18 16.06 -27.57 8.64
C PRO A 18 16.24 -29.02 9.10
N THR A 19 16.97 -29.19 10.21
CA THR A 19 17.19 -30.49 10.85
C THR A 19 15.89 -31.11 11.37
N LEU A 20 14.87 -30.27 11.60
CA LEU A 20 13.53 -30.66 12.01
C LEU A 20 12.52 -30.29 10.92
N GLY A 21 11.80 -31.27 10.39
CA GLY A 21 10.73 -31.01 9.43
C GLY A 21 9.54 -30.35 10.12
N TRP A 22 8.71 -29.63 9.35
CA TRP A 22 7.49 -28.99 9.87
C TRP A 22 6.45 -29.96 10.44
N LYS A 23 6.65 -31.27 10.25
CA LYS A 23 5.79 -32.34 10.77
C LYS A 23 6.41 -33.08 11.96
N THR A 24 7.63 -32.75 12.35
CA THR A 24 8.28 -33.39 13.50
C THR A 24 7.70 -32.80 14.77
N ALA A 25 7.02 -33.62 15.57
CA ALA A 25 6.57 -33.20 16.89
C ALA A 25 7.80 -32.80 17.72
N ILE A 26 7.78 -31.59 18.25
CA ILE A 26 8.85 -31.10 19.13
C ILE A 26 8.55 -31.65 20.52
N THR A 27 9.06 -32.85 20.78
CA THR A 27 8.99 -33.54 22.08
C THR A 27 10.25 -33.23 22.91
N ASP A 28 10.19 -33.46 24.22
CA ASP A 28 11.27 -33.10 25.16
C ASP A 28 12.63 -33.73 24.80
N ASP A 29 12.63 -34.95 24.26
CA ASP A 29 13.81 -35.66 23.76
C ASP A 29 14.44 -34.97 22.54
N VAL A 30 13.63 -34.36 21.67
CA VAL A 30 14.10 -33.57 20.52
C VAL A 30 14.73 -32.26 21.00
N ILE A 31 14.10 -31.58 21.96
CA ILE A 31 14.63 -30.34 22.56
C ILE A 31 16.01 -30.59 23.18
N GLN A 32 16.14 -31.70 23.92
CA GLN A 32 17.40 -32.09 24.55
C GLN A 32 18.46 -32.53 23.55
N ALA A 33 18.10 -33.32 22.54
CA ALA A 33 19.03 -33.82 21.52
C ALA A 33 19.63 -32.70 20.64
N PHE A 34 18.85 -31.66 20.37
CA PHE A 34 19.26 -30.54 19.53
C PHE A 34 19.65 -29.27 20.31
N ASN A 35 19.70 -29.35 21.64
CA ASN A 35 20.05 -28.25 22.55
C ASN A 35 19.26 -26.96 22.23
N ILE A 36 17.95 -27.12 22.01
CA ILE A 36 17.06 -26.02 21.63
C ILE A 36 16.78 -25.18 22.89
N PRO A 37 16.99 -23.85 22.86
CA PRO A 37 16.71 -23.00 24.03
C PRO A 37 15.22 -23.06 24.37
N TYR A 38 14.89 -23.55 25.57
CA TYR A 38 13.52 -23.68 26.08
C TYR A 38 13.40 -23.08 27.50
N SER A 39 12.24 -22.51 27.83
CA SER A 39 11.91 -21.98 29.16
C SER A 39 11.04 -22.99 29.93
N PRO A 40 11.35 -23.31 31.20
CA PRO A 40 10.61 -24.29 31.98
C PRO A 40 9.18 -23.84 32.39
N ALA A 41 8.80 -22.58 32.14
CA ALA A 41 7.46 -22.07 32.45
C ALA A 41 6.33 -22.76 31.63
N VAL A 42 6.68 -23.41 30.51
CA VAL A 42 5.74 -24.07 29.59
C VAL A 42 5.56 -25.57 29.92
N VAL A 43 6.32 -26.11 30.87
CA VAL A 43 6.41 -27.57 31.17
C VAL A 43 5.12 -28.17 31.75
N ASN A 44 4.15 -27.36 32.18
CA ASN A 44 2.88 -27.84 32.73
C ASN A 44 1.66 -27.63 31.80
N ALA A 45 1.88 -27.26 30.54
CA ALA A 45 0.80 -27.13 29.57
C ALA A 45 0.68 -28.41 28.74
N ASP A 46 -0.35 -29.22 29.00
CA ASP A 46 -0.75 -30.32 28.11
C ASP A 46 -1.17 -29.72 26.74
N GLY A 47 -0.24 -29.59 25.79
CA GLY A 47 -0.52 -28.99 24.48
C GLY A 47 0.70 -28.80 23.58
N PHE A 48 0.44 -28.43 22.32
CA PHE A 48 1.48 -28.09 21.34
C PHE A 48 2.20 -26.81 21.81
N VAL A 49 3.52 -26.87 22.03
CA VAL A 49 4.33 -25.71 22.40
C VAL A 49 4.52 -24.83 21.16
N ILE A 50 3.71 -23.79 21.05
CA ILE A 50 4.03 -22.68 20.16
C ILE A 50 5.23 -21.98 20.80
N LEU A 51 6.33 -21.85 20.06
CA LEU A 51 7.46 -20.98 20.42
C LEU A 51 6.95 -19.54 20.37
N ASP A 52 6.13 -19.15 21.34
CA ASP A 52 5.67 -17.78 21.47
C ASP A 52 6.91 -16.95 21.76
N GLN A 53 7.23 -16.09 20.80
CA GLN A 53 8.18 -15.02 20.99
C GLN A 53 7.64 -14.21 22.17
N GLU A 54 8.33 -14.24 23.31
CA GLU A 54 7.96 -13.46 24.49
C GLU A 54 7.95 -11.97 24.10
N PHE A 55 6.78 -11.45 23.73
CA PHE A 55 6.59 -10.03 23.53
C PHE A 55 6.53 -9.40 24.92
N TYR A 56 7.61 -8.72 25.31
CA TYR A 56 7.62 -7.85 26.48
C TYR A 56 6.68 -6.66 26.21
N THR A 57 5.40 -6.82 26.51
CA THR A 57 4.41 -5.74 26.43
C THR A 57 4.54 -4.85 27.66
N ARG A 58 5.50 -3.92 27.62
CA ARG A 58 5.48 -2.76 28.53
C ARG A 58 4.41 -1.78 28.03
N GLU A 59 3.50 -1.38 28.91
CA GLU A 59 2.60 -0.26 28.63
C GLU A 59 3.43 1.02 28.50
N VAL A 60 3.30 1.69 27.35
CA VAL A 60 3.99 2.95 27.04
C VAL A 60 3.04 4.10 27.39
N PRO A 61 3.42 5.01 28.30
CA PRO A 61 2.62 6.20 28.60
C PRO A 61 2.39 7.06 27.36
N ASP A 62 1.25 7.74 27.30
CA ASP A 62 0.89 8.62 26.16
C ASP A 62 1.93 9.73 25.94
N GLU A 63 2.57 10.19 27.02
CA GLU A 63 3.64 11.20 26.95
C GLU A 63 4.90 10.69 26.25
N GLU A 64 5.16 9.38 26.26
CA GLU A 64 6.32 8.73 25.62
C GLU A 64 6.01 8.30 24.18
N LEU A 65 4.73 8.20 23.80
CA LEU A 65 4.27 7.58 22.55
C LEU A 65 4.76 8.30 21.28
N PHE A 66 5.06 9.59 21.41
CA PHE A 66 5.52 10.45 20.31
C PHE A 66 6.80 11.20 20.63
N ASP A 67 7.48 10.85 21.73
CA ASP A 67 8.73 11.51 22.09
C ASP A 67 9.88 10.94 21.23
N PRO A 68 10.52 11.77 20.37
CA PRO A 68 11.62 11.33 19.53
C PRO A 68 12.85 10.84 20.33
N ALA A 69 12.95 11.17 21.61
CA ALA A 69 13.99 10.66 22.49
C ALA A 69 13.83 9.15 22.76
N PHE A 70 12.60 8.64 22.76
CA PHE A 70 12.27 7.23 22.99
C PHE A 70 12.05 6.47 21.68
N TYR A 71 11.45 7.13 20.68
CA TYR A 71 11.19 6.57 19.35
C TYR A 71 11.75 7.50 18.26
N PRO A 72 13.08 7.59 18.12
CA PRO A 72 13.69 8.42 17.09
C PRO A 72 13.38 7.85 15.71
N PHE A 73 13.09 8.73 14.76
CA PHE A 73 12.96 8.34 13.36
C PHE A 73 14.22 7.64 12.88
N THR A 74 14.05 6.42 12.40
CA THR A 74 15.10 5.69 11.72
C THR A 74 15.30 6.25 10.32
N GLN A 75 16.45 5.96 9.73
CA GLN A 75 16.71 6.35 8.35
C GLN A 75 15.76 5.66 7.34
N THR A 76 15.18 4.53 7.73
CA THR A 76 14.12 3.86 6.96
C THR A 76 12.84 4.68 7.01
N ASP A 77 12.40 5.09 8.21
CA ASP A 77 11.17 5.89 8.39
C ASP A 77 11.24 7.19 7.59
N LEU A 78 12.39 7.87 7.59
CA LEU A 78 12.59 9.09 6.80
C LEU A 78 12.49 8.84 5.30
N ARG A 79 13.01 7.71 4.81
CA ARG A 79 12.91 7.33 3.40
C ARG A 79 11.48 6.96 3.01
N GLU A 80 10.75 6.30 3.90
CA GLU A 80 9.34 6.00 3.70
C GLU A 80 8.50 7.28 3.65
N LEU A 81 8.79 8.24 4.54
CA LEU A 81 8.13 9.54 4.54
C LEU A 81 8.38 10.31 3.23
N GLU A 82 9.63 10.32 2.75
CA GLU A 82 9.98 10.94 1.47
C GLU A 82 9.24 10.29 0.29
N ALA A 83 9.10 8.96 0.30
CA ALA A 83 8.33 8.25 -0.72
C ALA A 83 6.83 8.59 -0.67
N CYS A 84 6.27 8.77 0.53
CA CYS A 84 4.90 9.23 0.70
C CYS A 84 4.70 10.65 0.14
N ASP A 85 5.64 11.57 0.39
CA ASP A 85 5.57 12.93 -0.15
C ASP A 85 5.60 12.94 -1.68
N GLN A 86 6.49 12.15 -2.28
CA GLN A 86 6.57 12.00 -3.74
C GLN A 86 5.27 11.43 -4.33
N MET A 87 4.67 10.44 -3.64
CA MET A 87 3.40 9.87 -4.06
C MET A 87 2.26 10.90 -3.97
N ASN A 88 2.23 11.70 -2.91
CA ASN A 88 1.21 12.74 -2.73
C ASN A 88 1.30 13.80 -3.82
N GLU A 89 2.51 14.21 -4.20
CA GLU A 89 2.73 15.15 -5.32
C GLU A 89 2.19 14.58 -6.64
N LEU A 90 2.51 13.31 -6.95
CA LEU A 90 2.02 12.65 -8.15
C LEU A 90 0.49 12.54 -8.18
N LEU A 91 -0.14 12.25 -7.03
CA LEU A 91 -1.59 12.16 -6.92
C LEU A 91 -2.26 13.53 -7.15
N ALA A 92 -1.64 14.61 -6.67
CA ALA A 92 -2.13 15.97 -6.92
C ALA A 92 -2.05 16.34 -8.42
N ASP A 93 -0.96 15.96 -9.10
CA ASP A 93 -0.83 16.17 -10.55
C ASP A 93 -1.88 15.37 -11.34
N LEU A 94 -2.16 14.14 -10.91
CA LEU A 94 -3.19 13.30 -11.53
C LEU A 94 -4.59 13.89 -11.39
N GLU A 95 -4.92 14.47 -10.23
CA GLU A 95 -6.20 15.16 -10.01
C GLU A 95 -6.36 16.35 -10.98
N LEU A 96 -5.28 17.10 -11.21
CA LEU A 96 -5.30 18.22 -12.16
C LEU A 96 -5.50 17.74 -13.61
N LEU A 97 -4.87 16.62 -13.99
CA LEU A 97 -5.05 16.02 -15.31
C LEU A 97 -6.47 15.48 -15.52
N ASP A 98 -7.06 14.84 -14.50
CA ASP A 98 -8.46 14.36 -14.57
C ASP A 98 -9.44 15.52 -14.77
N MET A 99 -9.24 16.63 -14.04
CA MET A 99 -10.02 17.85 -14.25
C MET A 99 -9.83 18.40 -15.68
N GLN A 100 -8.61 18.35 -16.23
CA GLN A 100 -8.37 18.78 -17.61
C GLN A 100 -9.08 17.88 -18.63
N GLU A 101 -9.09 16.57 -18.43
CA GLU A 101 -9.83 15.63 -19.27
C GLU A 101 -11.34 15.90 -19.19
N GLU A 102 -11.88 16.11 -17.99
CA GLU A 102 -13.29 16.43 -17.79
C GLU A 102 -13.68 17.72 -18.52
N LEU A 103 -12.85 18.77 -18.42
CA LEU A 103 -13.05 20.03 -19.14
C LEU A 103 -13.00 19.83 -20.66
N HIS A 104 -12.06 19.02 -21.16
CA HIS A 104 -11.96 18.71 -22.58
C HIS A 104 -13.21 18.00 -23.08
N ARG A 105 -13.73 17.04 -22.31
CA ARG A 105 -14.99 16.34 -22.62
C ARG A 105 -16.18 17.30 -22.66
N LYS A 106 -16.33 18.15 -21.63
CA LYS A 106 -17.38 19.19 -21.58
C LYS A 106 -17.33 20.13 -22.78
N LEU A 107 -16.12 20.51 -23.22
CA LEU A 107 -15.93 21.36 -24.39
C LEU A 107 -16.34 20.63 -25.68
N ALA A 108 -15.96 19.37 -25.82
CA ALA A 108 -16.35 18.54 -26.96
C ALA A 108 -17.88 18.38 -27.06
N ASP A 109 -18.53 18.09 -25.93
CA ASP A 109 -19.99 17.96 -25.85
C ASP A 109 -20.68 19.27 -26.25
N LYS A 110 -20.21 20.41 -25.73
CA LYS A 110 -20.74 21.74 -26.08
C LYS A 110 -20.52 22.08 -27.55
N CYS A 111 -19.38 21.71 -28.13
CA CYS A 111 -19.13 21.87 -29.56
C CYS A 111 -20.10 21.03 -30.41
N HIS A 112 -20.42 19.82 -29.95
CA HIS A 112 -21.38 18.95 -30.64
C HIS A 112 -22.79 19.55 -30.56
N GLU A 113 -23.23 19.96 -29.37
CA GLU A 113 -24.52 20.62 -29.14
C GLU A 113 -24.70 21.86 -30.03
N LEU A 114 -23.68 22.72 -30.12
CA LEU A 114 -23.74 23.92 -30.98
C LEU A 114 -23.83 23.56 -32.48
N LYS A 115 -23.14 22.51 -32.92
CA LYS A 115 -23.24 22.04 -34.32
C LYS A 115 -24.64 21.49 -34.62
N ASP A 116 -25.23 20.75 -33.69
CA ASP A 116 -26.58 20.20 -33.86
C ASP A 116 -27.64 21.30 -33.83
N ASN A 117 -27.51 22.27 -32.92
CA ASN A 117 -28.37 23.45 -32.90
C ASN A 117 -28.28 24.24 -34.20
N ARG A 118 -27.05 24.48 -34.72
CA ARG A 118 -26.87 25.14 -36.02
C ARG A 118 -27.56 24.39 -37.16
N ARG A 119 -27.39 23.08 -37.24
CA ARG A 119 -28.06 22.24 -38.25
C ARG A 119 -29.58 22.31 -38.15
N SER A 120 -30.13 22.33 -36.94
CA SER A 120 -31.58 22.45 -36.69
C SER A 120 -32.11 23.82 -37.14
N GLN A 121 -31.38 24.90 -36.85
CA GLN A 121 -31.72 26.24 -37.31
C GLN A 121 -31.64 26.36 -38.84
N GLU A 122 -30.57 25.85 -39.46
CA GLU A 122 -30.43 25.82 -40.93
C GLU A 122 -31.59 25.07 -41.60
N SER A 123 -32.00 23.92 -41.05
CA SER A 123 -33.16 23.17 -41.53
C SER A 123 -34.46 23.96 -41.37
N THR A 124 -34.64 24.64 -40.24
CA THR A 124 -35.82 25.48 -39.98
C THR A 124 -35.89 26.64 -40.97
N ILE A 125 -34.77 27.33 -41.21
CA ILE A 125 -34.67 28.43 -42.20
C ILE A 125 -34.98 27.92 -43.60
N TRP A 126 -34.41 26.78 -44.00
CA TRP A 126 -34.71 26.14 -45.28
C TRP A 126 -36.20 25.82 -45.45
N ASN A 127 -36.82 25.25 -44.41
CA ASN A 127 -38.25 24.94 -44.40
C ASN A 127 -39.13 26.19 -44.55
N ILE A 128 -38.72 27.32 -43.95
CA ILE A 128 -39.42 28.60 -44.08
C ILE A 128 -39.29 29.14 -45.52
N LEU A 129 -38.06 29.20 -46.05
CA LEU A 129 -37.78 29.70 -47.41
C LEU A 129 -38.53 28.89 -48.50
N MET A 130 -38.57 27.57 -48.36
CA MET A 130 -39.27 26.69 -49.31
C MET A 130 -40.79 26.78 -49.22
N LYS A 131 -41.34 27.10 -48.03
CA LYS A 131 -42.78 27.36 -47.88
C LYS A 131 -43.18 28.67 -48.53
N THR A 132 -42.41 29.74 -48.32
CA THR A 132 -42.71 31.06 -48.91
C THR A 132 -42.63 31.06 -50.44
N SER A 133 -41.81 30.19 -51.04
CA SER A 133 -41.71 30.04 -52.50
C SER A 133 -42.86 29.26 -53.14
N LYS A 134 -43.73 28.61 -52.35
CA LYS A 134 -44.83 27.77 -52.84
C LYS A 134 -46.20 28.47 -52.84
N ASP A 135 -46.29 29.62 -52.17
CA ASP A 135 -47.50 30.43 -52.03
C ASP A 135 -47.56 31.61 -53.05
N GLU A 136 -46.70 31.59 -54.08
CA GLU A 136 -46.77 32.44 -55.29
C GLU A 136 -47.22 31.62 -56.51
#